data_AF-A0A9E7NAX9-F1
#
_entry.id   AF-A0A9E7NAX9-F1
#
_cell.length_a   1.000
_cell.length_b   1.000
_cell.length_c   1.000
_cell.angle_alpha   90.00
_cell.angle_beta   90.00
_cell.angle_gamma   90.00
#
_symmetry.space_group_name_H-M   'P 1'
#
loop_
_entity.id
_entity.type
_entity.pdbx_description
1 polymer ?
#
loop_
_entity_poly.entity_id
_entity_poly.type
_entity_poly.pdbx_seq_one_letter_code
_entity_poly.pdbx_strand_id
1 'polypeptide(L)'
;MKHVRVRITAHGREGEIHPMYDLWANAPFVDRAVALQWNFTGDALGILHYAVGDADAFEAAVADVPEVLDYDLVRDGVDAFYVYVRDDTTDALGELFDPVTQGGLVVIPPIRYREDGSVAFSIFGPDAEIQAAIEAVPDPIDVTVGGIGGLRATAPAVETRLSERQREAIRTAIELGYYEVPREADHRR
;
A
#
# COMPACT_ATOMS: atom_id res chain seq x y z
N MET A 1 -3.48 -4.10 23.27
CA MET A 1 -2.78 -4.04 21.97
C MET A 1 -3.30 -5.14 21.05
N LYS A 2 -3.68 -4.80 19.84
CA LYS A 2 -4.14 -5.73 18.80
C LYS A 2 -3.48 -5.36 17.48
N HIS A 3 -3.29 -6.38 16.64
CA HIS A 3 -3.02 -6.23 15.22
C HIS A 3 -4.30 -6.57 14.47
N VAL A 4 -4.80 -5.67 13.61
CA VAL A 4 -6.03 -5.88 12.85
C VAL A 4 -5.72 -5.73 11.37
N ARG A 5 -6.12 -6.71 10.57
CA ARG A 5 -6.10 -6.62 9.11
C ARG A 5 -7.39 -5.99 8.66
N VAL A 6 -7.28 -4.90 7.92
CA VAL A 6 -8.41 -4.10 7.47
C VAL A 6 -8.39 -4.01 5.95
N ARG A 7 -9.58 -3.93 5.37
CA ARG A 7 -9.80 -3.57 3.98
C ARG A 7 -10.79 -2.43 3.94
N ILE A 8 -10.47 -1.38 3.18
CA ILE A 8 -11.36 -0.25 2.93
C ILE A 8 -11.72 -0.18 1.44
N THR A 9 -12.85 0.42 1.11
CA THR A 9 -13.25 0.75 -0.27
C THR A 9 -14.22 1.91 -0.24
N ALA A 10 -14.22 2.75 -1.27
CA ALA A 10 -15.18 3.84 -1.44
C ALA A 10 -16.21 3.52 -2.54
N HIS A 11 -16.27 2.27 -3.01
CA HIS A 11 -17.20 1.80 -4.03
C HIS A 11 -17.19 2.60 -5.33
N GLY A 12 -16.00 2.95 -5.83
CA GLY A 12 -15.84 3.76 -7.04
C GLY A 12 -15.93 5.27 -6.79
N ARG A 13 -15.94 5.71 -5.53
CA ARG A 13 -15.93 7.11 -5.10
C ARG A 13 -14.60 7.51 -4.46
N GLU A 14 -13.53 6.77 -4.75
CA GLU A 14 -12.20 7.00 -4.16
C GLU A 14 -11.69 8.43 -4.41
N GLY A 15 -12.04 9.01 -5.57
CA GLY A 15 -11.68 10.38 -5.93
C GLY A 15 -12.34 11.47 -5.06
N GLU A 16 -13.44 11.16 -4.36
CA GLU A 16 -14.03 12.08 -3.39
C GLU A 16 -13.21 12.18 -2.10
N ILE A 17 -12.38 11.18 -1.82
CA ILE A 17 -11.47 11.17 -0.67
C ILE A 17 -10.19 11.87 -1.08
N HIS A 18 -9.55 11.39 -2.14
CA HIS A 18 -8.36 12.03 -2.72
C HIS A 18 -8.17 11.56 -4.18
N PRO A 19 -7.87 12.44 -5.15
CA PRO A 19 -7.71 12.03 -6.54
C PRO A 19 -6.65 10.93 -6.77
N MET A 20 -5.52 10.99 -6.04
CA MET A 20 -4.52 9.91 -6.08
C MET A 20 -5.07 8.56 -5.61
N TYR A 21 -6.05 8.53 -4.70
CA TYR A 21 -6.67 7.26 -4.30
C TYR A 21 -7.39 6.63 -5.50
N ASP A 22 -8.16 7.42 -6.26
CA ASP A 22 -8.82 6.93 -7.47
C ASP A 22 -7.81 6.40 -8.51
N LEU A 23 -6.71 7.12 -8.72
CA LEU A 23 -5.65 6.68 -9.63
C LEU A 23 -5.07 5.32 -9.22
N TRP A 24 -4.81 5.11 -7.92
CA TRP A 24 -4.26 3.84 -7.45
C TRP A 24 -5.26 2.69 -7.45
N ALA A 25 -6.54 2.98 -7.25
CA ALA A 25 -7.59 1.96 -7.09
C ALA A 25 -8.24 1.56 -8.43
N ASN A 26 -8.43 2.52 -9.34
CA ASN A 26 -9.35 2.39 -10.46
C ASN A 26 -8.71 2.70 -11.83
N ALA A 27 -7.50 3.27 -11.90
CA ALA A 27 -6.89 3.61 -13.18
C ALA A 27 -6.56 2.36 -14.02
N PRO A 28 -6.95 2.31 -15.31
CA PRO A 28 -6.75 1.12 -16.15
C PRO A 28 -5.28 0.88 -16.53
N PHE A 29 -4.41 1.84 -16.25
CA PHE A 29 -2.97 1.74 -16.48
C PHE A 29 -2.19 1.31 -15.23
N VAL A 30 -2.87 1.04 -14.11
CA VAL A 30 -2.28 0.49 -12.89
C VAL A 30 -2.87 -0.89 -12.64
N ASP A 31 -2.10 -1.95 -12.89
CA ASP A 31 -2.54 -3.33 -12.64
C ASP A 31 -2.46 -3.67 -11.16
N ARG A 32 -1.41 -3.21 -10.49
CA ARG A 32 -1.19 -3.47 -9.05
C ARG A 32 -0.31 -2.41 -8.43
N ALA A 33 -0.74 -1.83 -7.33
CA ALA A 33 0.07 -0.90 -6.55
C ALA A 33 0.23 -1.33 -5.09
N VAL A 34 1.37 -0.98 -4.52
CA VAL A 34 1.70 -1.19 -3.11
C VAL A 34 2.35 0.06 -2.56
N ALA A 35 1.78 0.66 -1.52
CA ALA A 35 2.51 1.67 -0.75
C ALA A 35 3.48 0.98 0.23
N LEU A 36 4.75 1.34 0.10
CA LEU A 36 5.87 0.76 0.81
C LEU A 36 6.10 1.47 2.14
N GLN A 37 6.09 2.79 2.12
CA GLN A 37 6.30 3.68 3.26
C GLN A 37 5.54 4.98 3.04
N TRP A 38 5.19 5.67 4.12
CA TRP A 38 4.51 6.95 4.06
C TRP A 38 4.75 7.75 5.34
N ASN A 39 4.59 9.06 5.24
CA ASN A 39 4.51 9.97 6.37
C ASN A 39 3.41 11.00 6.11
N PHE A 40 2.61 11.28 7.14
CA PHE A 40 1.56 12.29 7.07
C PHE A 40 1.84 13.37 8.13
N THR A 41 1.88 14.62 7.71
CA THR A 41 2.17 15.78 8.58
C THR A 41 0.91 16.48 9.08
N GLY A 42 -0.27 16.07 8.62
CA GLY A 42 -1.55 16.71 8.88
C GLY A 42 -2.02 17.60 7.72
N ASP A 43 -1.07 18.22 7.01
CA ASP A 43 -1.31 19.03 5.82
C ASP A 43 -0.79 18.38 4.53
N ALA A 44 0.19 17.46 4.62
CA ALA A 44 0.74 16.78 3.46
C ALA A 44 0.96 15.29 3.71
N LEU A 45 0.78 14.49 2.66
CA LEU A 45 1.09 13.06 2.63
C LEU A 45 2.27 12.83 1.70
N GLY A 46 3.40 12.37 2.25
CA GLY A 46 4.51 11.84 1.47
C GLY A 46 4.43 10.32 1.44
N ILE A 47 4.38 9.72 0.26
CA ILE A 47 4.17 8.27 0.11
C ILE A 47 5.06 7.69 -0.99
N LEU A 48 5.63 6.51 -0.71
CA LEU A 48 6.45 5.75 -1.65
C LEU A 48 5.67 4.52 -2.10
N HIS A 49 5.52 4.36 -3.40
CA HIS A 49 4.85 3.22 -4.01
C HIS A 49 5.79 2.40 -4.90
N TYR A 50 5.45 1.12 -5.02
CA TYR A 50 5.82 0.29 -6.15
C TYR A 50 4.54 -0.12 -6.88
N ALA A 51 4.54 0.03 -8.20
CA ALA A 51 3.40 -0.30 -9.03
C ALA A 51 3.81 -1.12 -10.26
N VAL A 52 2.90 -1.98 -10.69
CA VAL A 52 2.92 -2.67 -11.99
C VAL A 52 1.87 -1.97 -12.85
N GLY A 53 2.27 -1.51 -14.03
CA GLY A 53 1.45 -0.70 -14.92
C GLY A 53 2.27 0.14 -15.90
N ASP A 54 1.57 0.98 -16.65
CA ASP A 54 2.16 1.92 -17.60
C ASP A 54 2.63 3.19 -16.86
N ALA A 55 3.94 3.32 -16.72
CA ALA A 55 4.58 4.45 -16.04
C ALA A 55 4.34 5.79 -16.75
N ASP A 56 4.27 5.81 -18.08
CA ASP A 56 4.11 7.04 -18.86
C ASP A 56 2.68 7.57 -18.71
N ALA A 57 1.70 6.66 -18.75
CA ALA A 57 0.29 6.99 -18.50
C ALA A 57 0.07 7.45 -17.05
N PHE A 58 0.71 6.80 -16.09
CA PHE A 58 0.66 7.21 -14.68
C PHE A 58 1.27 8.60 -14.48
N GLU A 59 2.47 8.85 -15.00
CA GLU A 59 3.15 10.14 -14.89
C GLU A 59 2.33 11.28 -15.52
N ALA A 60 1.71 11.04 -16.68
CA ALA A 60 0.81 12.00 -17.32
C ALA A 60 -0.42 12.32 -16.46
N ALA A 61 -1.03 11.30 -15.85
CA ALA A 61 -2.21 11.49 -14.99
C ALA A 61 -1.86 12.24 -13.69
N VAL A 62 -0.73 11.92 -13.06
CA VAL A 62 -0.28 12.57 -11.82
C VAL A 62 -0.01 14.06 -12.05
N ALA A 63 0.55 14.44 -13.21
CA ALA A 63 0.81 15.84 -13.54
C ALA A 63 -0.46 16.70 -13.63
N ASP A 64 -1.62 16.08 -13.84
CA ASP A 64 -2.93 16.75 -13.94
C ASP A 64 -3.68 16.82 -12.59
N VAL A 65 -3.15 16.23 -11.51
CA VAL A 65 -3.77 16.24 -10.18
C VAL A 65 -3.33 17.49 -9.40
N PRO A 66 -4.24 18.44 -9.09
CA PRO A 66 -3.88 19.69 -8.42
C PRO A 66 -3.28 19.51 -7.03
N GLU A 67 -3.67 18.45 -6.32
CA GLU A 67 -3.21 18.12 -4.96
C GLU A 67 -1.79 17.55 -4.96
N VAL A 68 -1.25 17.12 -6.10
CA VAL A 68 0.13 16.62 -6.17
C VAL A 68 1.09 17.81 -6.13
N LEU A 69 1.83 17.94 -5.02
CA LEU A 69 2.81 19.00 -4.80
C LEU A 69 4.15 18.71 -5.47
N ASP A 70 4.57 17.44 -5.47
CA ASP A 70 5.82 16.99 -6.09
C ASP A 70 5.80 15.46 -6.28
N TYR A 71 6.56 14.95 -7.25
CA TYR A 71 6.74 13.52 -7.44
C TYR A 71 8.11 13.18 -8.07
N ASP A 72 8.60 11.97 -7.81
CA ASP A 72 9.78 11.41 -8.46
C ASP A 72 9.52 9.94 -8.84
N LEU A 73 9.68 9.61 -10.12
CA LEU A 73 9.33 8.31 -10.70
C LEU A 73 10.54 7.65 -11.33
N VAL A 74 10.76 6.38 -11.00
CA VAL A 74 11.81 5.54 -11.57
C VAL A 74 11.19 4.27 -12.14
N ARG A 75 11.41 4.02 -13.44
CA ARG A 75 10.97 2.81 -14.12
C ARG A 75 11.77 1.58 -13.65
N ASP A 76 11.09 0.46 -13.47
CA ASP A 76 11.65 -0.84 -13.12
C ASP A 76 11.20 -1.87 -14.16
N GLY A 77 11.86 -1.89 -15.32
CA GLY A 77 11.44 -2.71 -16.45
C GLY A 77 10.46 -2.00 -17.39
N VAL A 78 9.59 -2.78 -18.05
CA VAL A 78 8.65 -2.29 -19.08
C VAL A 78 7.31 -1.89 -18.47
N ASP A 79 6.89 -2.60 -17.43
CA ASP A 79 5.53 -2.60 -16.88
C ASP A 79 5.54 -2.39 -15.36
N ALA A 80 6.59 -1.77 -14.81
CA ALA A 80 6.62 -1.43 -13.39
C ALA A 80 7.45 -0.18 -13.11
N PHE A 81 7.19 0.44 -11.97
CA PHE A 81 7.87 1.64 -11.52
C PHE A 81 7.81 1.81 -10.01
N TYR A 82 8.77 2.54 -9.48
CA TYR A 82 8.72 3.15 -8.16
C TYR A 82 8.34 4.61 -8.32
N VAL A 83 7.53 5.12 -7.41
CA VAL A 83 7.21 6.55 -7.38
C VAL A 83 7.11 7.04 -5.95
N TYR A 84 7.77 8.16 -5.69
CA TYR A 84 7.48 9.00 -4.54
C TYR A 84 6.46 10.05 -4.98
N VAL A 85 5.40 10.22 -4.21
CA VAL A 85 4.42 11.29 -4.40
C VAL A 85 4.31 12.07 -3.10
N ARG A 86 4.28 13.40 -3.22
CA ARG A 86 3.94 14.31 -2.15
C ARG A 86 2.63 15.00 -2.50
N ASP A 87 1.61 14.67 -1.74
CA ASP A 87 0.25 15.20 -1.90
C ASP A 87 -0.04 16.26 -0.83
N ASP A 88 -0.76 17.30 -1.20
CA ASP A 88 -1.53 18.15 -0.28
C ASP A 88 -2.70 17.34 0.29
N THR A 89 -3.19 17.71 1.46
CA THR A 89 -4.31 17.00 2.06
C THR A 89 -5.66 17.50 1.53
N THR A 90 -6.65 16.63 1.56
CA THR A 90 -8.08 16.98 1.44
C THR A 90 -8.74 16.80 2.80
N ASP A 91 -9.90 17.44 3.03
CA ASP A 91 -10.64 17.27 4.28
C ASP A 91 -10.91 15.79 4.59
N ALA A 92 -11.39 15.03 3.58
CA ALA A 92 -11.69 13.61 3.72
C ALA A 92 -10.43 12.74 3.95
N LEU A 93 -9.29 13.09 3.34
CA LEU A 93 -8.03 12.39 3.60
C LEU A 93 -7.53 12.69 5.02
N GLY A 94 -7.64 13.94 5.47
CA GLY A 94 -7.32 14.34 6.85
C GLY A 94 -8.12 13.53 7.87
N GLU A 95 -9.45 13.49 7.72
CA GLU A 95 -10.34 12.69 8.59
C GLU A 95 -9.96 11.19 8.60
N LEU A 96 -9.53 10.63 7.46
CA LEU A 96 -9.08 9.24 7.38
C LEU A 96 -7.76 8.99 8.16
N PHE A 97 -6.86 9.96 8.21
CA PHE A 97 -5.55 9.84 8.89
C PHE A 97 -5.55 10.36 10.33
N ASP A 98 -6.57 11.09 10.77
CA ASP A 98 -6.70 11.62 12.14
C ASP A 98 -6.44 10.58 13.24
N PRO A 99 -6.95 9.34 13.17
CA PRO A 99 -6.68 8.34 14.20
C PRO A 99 -5.20 7.95 14.31
N VAL A 100 -4.41 8.14 13.24
CA VAL A 100 -2.97 7.85 13.22
C VAL A 100 -2.16 9.03 13.76
N THR A 101 -2.59 10.26 13.53
CA THR A 101 -1.85 11.46 13.97
C THR A 101 -2.15 11.86 15.41
N GLN A 102 -3.38 11.62 15.88
CA GLN A 102 -3.82 11.99 17.23
C GLN A 102 -3.76 10.81 18.23
N GLY A 103 -3.60 9.58 17.74
CA GLY A 103 -3.62 8.35 18.52
C GLY A 103 -2.27 7.62 18.59
N GLY A 104 -2.27 6.45 19.22
CA GLY A 104 -1.15 5.50 19.28
C GLY A 104 -1.23 4.40 18.22
N LEU A 105 -1.97 4.62 17.13
CA LEU A 105 -2.14 3.65 16.07
C LEU A 105 -0.95 3.66 15.11
N VAL A 106 -0.49 2.48 14.75
CA VAL A 106 0.56 2.28 13.76
C VAL A 106 -0.03 1.51 12.59
N VAL A 107 -0.06 2.13 11.42
CA VAL A 107 -0.31 1.40 10.17
C VAL A 107 0.94 0.61 9.83
N ILE A 108 0.76 -0.65 9.47
CA ILE A 108 1.84 -1.57 9.14
C ILE A 108 1.79 -1.83 7.64
N PRO A 109 2.74 -1.27 6.86
CA PRO A 109 2.90 -1.58 5.45
C PRO A 109 3.22 -3.07 5.21
N PRO A 110 3.03 -3.58 3.98
CA PRO A 110 2.57 -2.84 2.80
C PRO A 110 1.07 -2.56 2.80
N ILE A 111 0.69 -1.36 2.35
CA ILE A 111 -0.69 -1.04 1.95
C ILE A 111 -0.86 -1.50 0.52
N ARG A 112 -1.90 -2.29 0.23
CA ARG A 112 -2.11 -2.91 -1.08
C ARG A 112 -3.39 -2.42 -1.70
N TYR A 113 -3.29 -1.85 -2.90
CA TYR A 113 -4.42 -1.53 -3.76
C TYR A 113 -4.77 -2.79 -4.55
N ARG A 114 -6.05 -3.12 -4.65
CA ARG A 114 -6.56 -4.30 -5.35
C ARG A 114 -7.39 -3.90 -6.55
N GLU A 115 -7.48 -4.82 -7.51
CA GLU A 115 -8.29 -4.69 -8.73
C GLU A 115 -9.78 -4.43 -8.48
N ASP A 116 -10.30 -4.76 -7.28
CA ASP A 116 -11.69 -4.48 -6.88
C ASP A 116 -11.87 -3.08 -6.27
N GLY A 117 -10.88 -2.19 -6.43
CA GLY A 117 -10.85 -0.85 -5.85
C GLY A 117 -10.56 -0.83 -4.35
N SER A 118 -10.41 -2.00 -3.70
CA SER A 118 -10.21 -2.06 -2.26
C SER A 118 -8.74 -1.88 -1.85
N VAL A 119 -8.52 -1.22 -0.71
CA VAL A 119 -7.20 -1.02 -0.13
C VAL A 119 -7.09 -1.86 1.14
N ALA A 120 -6.07 -2.71 1.22
CA ALA A 120 -5.81 -3.54 2.38
C ALA A 120 -4.50 -3.23 3.06
N PHE A 121 -4.57 -3.15 4.38
CA PHE A 121 -3.45 -2.85 5.25
C PHE A 121 -3.68 -3.43 6.64
N SER A 122 -2.68 -3.29 7.49
CA SER A 122 -2.74 -3.70 8.89
C SER A 122 -2.63 -2.47 9.79
N ILE A 123 -3.31 -2.51 10.92
CA ILE A 123 -3.19 -1.51 12.00
C ILE A 123 -2.75 -2.25 13.27
N PHE A 124 -1.88 -1.64 14.06
CA PHE A 124 -1.53 -2.10 15.39
C PHE A 124 -1.68 -0.97 16.41
N GLY A 125 -2.28 -1.27 17.56
CA GLY A 125 -2.55 -0.25 18.57
C GLY A 125 -3.40 -0.75 19.73
N PRO A 126 -3.80 0.14 20.65
CA PRO A 126 -4.77 -0.14 21.69
C PRO A 126 -6.13 -0.55 21.09
N ASP A 127 -6.83 -1.48 21.75
CA ASP A 127 -8.09 -2.05 21.25
C ASP A 127 -9.17 -0.97 21.07
N ALA A 128 -9.32 -0.12 22.09
CA ALA A 128 -10.27 0.99 22.08
C ALA A 128 -9.97 2.03 20.99
N GLU A 129 -8.69 2.32 20.73
CA GLU A 129 -8.31 3.28 19.68
C GLU A 129 -8.55 2.71 18.28
N ILE A 130 -8.30 1.42 18.07
CA ILE A 130 -8.61 0.77 16.78
C ILE A 130 -10.12 0.79 16.53
N GLN A 131 -10.92 0.49 17.56
CA GLN A 131 -12.37 0.52 17.43
C GLN A 131 -12.86 1.95 17.11
N ALA A 132 -12.39 2.95 17.85
CA ALA A 132 -12.73 4.35 17.59
C ALA A 132 -12.33 4.78 16.17
N ALA A 133 -11.17 4.36 15.68
CA ALA A 133 -10.72 4.66 14.31
C ALA A 133 -11.63 4.04 13.25
N ILE A 134 -12.12 2.81 13.45
CA ILE A 134 -13.06 2.15 12.53
C ILE A 134 -14.42 2.87 12.54
N GLU A 135 -14.89 3.32 13.70
CA GLU A 135 -16.16 4.03 13.85
C GLU A 135 -16.12 5.48 13.31
N ALA A 136 -14.93 6.08 13.24
CA ALA A 136 -14.72 7.45 12.78
C ALA A 136 -14.36 7.56 11.28
N VAL A 137 -14.37 6.46 10.54
CA VAL A 137 -14.04 6.47 9.11
C VAL A 137 -15.08 7.31 8.34
N PRO A 138 -14.66 8.26 7.49
CA PRO A 138 -15.58 9.14 6.79
C PRO A 138 -16.34 8.41 5.66
N ASP A 139 -17.57 8.86 5.40
CA ASP A 139 -18.28 8.50 4.17
C ASP A 139 -17.47 8.99 2.96
N PRO A 140 -17.40 8.23 1.84
CA PRO A 140 -18.16 7.02 1.54
C PRO A 140 -17.40 5.70 1.83
N ILE A 141 -16.42 5.71 2.73
CA ILE A 141 -15.55 4.56 2.95
C ILE A 141 -16.23 3.49 3.79
N ASP A 142 -16.30 2.28 3.24
CA ASP A 142 -16.68 1.08 3.99
C ASP A 142 -15.45 0.33 4.51
N VAL A 143 -15.54 -0.14 5.76
CA VAL A 143 -14.47 -0.90 6.41
C VAL A 143 -14.85 -2.36 6.60
N THR A 144 -13.97 -3.27 6.18
CA THR A 144 -14.05 -4.71 6.43
C THR A 144 -12.89 -5.19 7.29
N VAL A 145 -13.17 -5.84 8.42
CA VAL A 145 -12.14 -6.49 9.25
C VAL A 145 -11.85 -7.90 8.74
N GLY A 146 -10.63 -8.13 8.26
CA GLY A 146 -10.17 -9.43 7.73
C GLY A 146 -9.48 -10.33 8.76
N GLY A 147 -9.27 -9.85 9.99
CA GLY A 147 -8.80 -10.68 11.10
C GLY A 147 -8.07 -9.89 12.18
N ILE A 148 -8.05 -10.45 13.39
CA ILE A 148 -7.48 -9.84 14.60
C ILE A 148 -6.41 -10.76 15.17
N GLY A 149 -5.29 -10.19 15.60
CA GLY A 149 -4.14 -10.88 16.17
C GLY A 149 -3.42 -10.04 17.22
N GLY A 150 -2.29 -10.56 17.71
CA GLY A 150 -1.38 -9.84 18.62
C GLY A 150 -0.11 -9.36 17.91
N LEU A 151 0.85 -8.83 18.67
CA LEU A 151 2.10 -8.26 18.13
C LEU A 151 2.89 -9.23 17.23
N ARG A 152 2.86 -10.55 17.49
CA ARG A 152 3.52 -11.53 16.61
C ARG A 152 3.01 -11.50 15.17
N ALA A 153 1.78 -11.04 14.94
CA ALA A 153 1.22 -10.92 13.60
C ALA A 153 1.79 -9.74 12.80
N THR A 154 2.52 -8.81 13.44
CA THR A 154 3.20 -7.68 12.77
C THR A 154 4.57 -8.07 12.21
N ALA A 155 5.12 -9.22 12.62
CA ALA A 155 6.41 -9.67 12.13
C ALA A 155 6.34 -9.94 10.61
N PRO A 156 7.33 -9.51 9.81
CA PRO A 156 7.36 -9.78 8.38
C PRO A 156 7.14 -11.27 8.13
N ALA A 157 6.05 -11.60 7.42
CA ALA A 157 5.64 -12.98 7.16
C ALA A 157 6.56 -13.73 6.18
N VAL A 158 7.83 -13.34 6.07
CA VAL A 158 8.87 -14.09 5.34
C VAL A 158 9.02 -15.48 5.98
N GLU A 159 8.78 -15.59 7.28
CA GLU A 159 8.91 -16.86 8.00
C GLU A 159 7.67 -17.77 7.92
N THR A 160 6.46 -17.21 7.74
CA THR A 160 5.21 -17.96 8.00
C THR A 160 4.40 -18.36 6.76
N ARG A 161 4.74 -17.87 5.56
CA ARG A 161 4.00 -18.21 4.32
C ARG A 161 4.65 -19.29 3.46
N LEU A 162 5.94 -19.55 3.66
CA LEU A 162 6.67 -20.56 2.91
C LEU A 162 6.82 -21.80 3.77
N SER A 163 6.35 -22.93 3.23
CA SER A 163 6.77 -24.24 3.75
C SER A 163 8.31 -24.34 3.71
N GLU A 164 8.89 -25.20 4.55
CA GLU A 164 10.33 -25.47 4.52
C GLU A 164 10.83 -25.80 3.10
N ARG A 165 10.02 -26.53 2.33
CA ARG A 165 10.34 -26.88 0.93
C ARG A 165 10.36 -25.66 0.00
N GLN A 166 9.43 -24.71 0.16
CA GLN A 166 9.43 -23.48 -0.65
C GLN A 166 10.58 -22.56 -0.27
N ARG A 167 10.94 -22.51 1.03
CA ARG A 167 12.10 -21.75 1.50
C ARG A 167 13.40 -22.31 0.93
N GLU A 168 13.56 -23.62 0.96
CA GLU A 168 14.73 -24.28 0.39
C GLU A 168 14.84 -24.00 -1.12
N ALA A 169 13.73 -24.11 -1.86
CA ALA A 169 13.72 -23.81 -3.29
C ALA A 169 14.16 -22.37 -3.61
N ILE A 170 13.72 -21.37 -2.82
CA ILE A 170 14.15 -19.98 -3.02
C ILE A 170 15.62 -19.79 -2.67
N ARG A 171 16.10 -20.38 -1.57
CA ARG A 171 17.51 -20.31 -1.17
C ARG A 171 18.42 -20.90 -2.26
N THR A 172 18.08 -22.09 -2.75
CA THR A 172 18.80 -22.75 -3.85
C THR A 172 18.79 -21.88 -5.10
N ALA A 173 17.65 -21.27 -5.47
CA ALA A 173 17.59 -20.39 -6.63
C ALA A 173 18.50 -19.15 -6.49
N ILE A 174 18.60 -18.56 -5.30
CA ILE A 174 19.52 -17.43 -5.04
C ILE A 174 20.98 -17.89 -5.12
N GLU A 175 21.33 -19.02 -4.49
CA GLU A 175 22.69 -19.58 -4.52
C GLU A 175 23.15 -19.96 -5.94
N LEU A 176 22.21 -20.35 -6.81
CA LEU A 176 22.49 -20.66 -8.21
C LEU A 176 22.51 -19.43 -9.11
N GLY A 177 22.33 -18.22 -8.58
CA GLY A 177 22.33 -16.99 -9.39
C GLY A 177 21.13 -16.86 -10.32
N TYR A 178 20.02 -17.57 -10.02
CA TYR A 178 18.79 -17.50 -10.82
C TYR A 178 18.19 -16.09 -10.89
N TYR A 179 18.41 -15.30 -9.83
CA TYR A 179 17.95 -13.91 -9.73
C TYR A 179 19.05 -12.87 -9.97
N GLU A 180 20.29 -13.28 -10.27
CA GLU A 180 21.35 -12.34 -10.63
C GLU A 180 21.09 -11.76 -12.03
N VAL A 181 21.61 -10.56 -12.30
CA VAL A 181 21.53 -9.93 -13.61
C VAL A 181 22.95 -9.66 -14.11
N PRO A 182 23.43 -10.35 -15.16
CA PRO A 182 22.73 -11.38 -15.95
C PRO A 182 22.54 -12.70 -15.18
N ARG A 183 21.45 -13.42 -15.47
CA ARG A 183 21.11 -14.69 -14.78
C ARG A 183 22.11 -15.76 -15.12
N GLU A 184 22.64 -16.43 -14.09
CA GLU A 184 23.61 -17.53 -14.27
C GLU A 184 22.96 -18.92 -14.27
N ALA A 185 21.68 -19.03 -13.88
CA ALA A 185 20.90 -20.28 -13.89
C ALA A 185 19.45 -20.11 -14.38
N ASP A 186 18.84 -21.23 -14.81
CA ASP A 186 17.45 -21.33 -15.27
C ASP A 186 16.74 -22.49 -14.56
N HIS A 187 15.40 -22.48 -14.48
CA HIS A 187 14.56 -23.48 -13.78
C HIS A 187 14.71 -24.93 -14.29
N ARG A 188 15.52 -25.13 -15.33
CA ARG A 188 15.84 -26.42 -15.93
C ARG A 188 17.20 -26.98 -15.51
N ARG A 189 18.02 -26.26 -14.74
CA ARG A 189 19.28 -26.76 -14.17
C ARG A 189 19.77 -25.91 -13.01
#